data_AF-A0A269W8D9-F1
#
_entry.id   AF-A0A269W8D9-F1
#
_cell.length_a   1.000
_cell.length_b   1.000
_cell.length_c   1.000
_cell.angle_alpha   90.00
_cell.angle_beta   90.00
_cell.angle_gamma   90.00
#
_symmetry.space_group_name_H-M   'P 1'
#
loop_
_entity.id
_entity.type
_entity.pdbx_description
1 polymer ?
#
loop_
_entity_poly.entity_id
_entity_poly.type
_entity_poly.pdbx_seq_one_letter_code
_entity_poly.pdbx_strand_id
1 'polypeptide(L)'
;MAKKGQIFHYYSFETKKKAVAMRLEGMTKKEVASALQISDIGRLKVWMRKYREHGEEGLIDRRRRSTESAGIEMNDEDTPEEA
;
A
#
# COMPACT_ATOMS: atom_id res chain seq x y z
N MET A 1 -9.93 14.71 18.01
CA MET A 1 -11.38 14.54 17.71
C MET A 1 -11.53 14.36 16.20
N ALA A 2 -12.14 13.26 15.74
CA ALA A 2 -12.49 13.13 14.32
C ALA A 2 -13.73 13.99 14.04
N LYS A 3 -13.66 14.84 13.02
CA LYS A 3 -14.79 15.69 12.64
C LYS A 3 -15.84 14.85 11.90
N LYS A 4 -17.11 15.00 12.27
CA LYS A 4 -18.27 14.37 11.60
C LYS A 4 -18.22 14.74 10.11
N GLY A 5 -18.20 13.73 9.22
CA GLY A 5 -18.09 13.91 7.77
C GLY A 5 -16.71 13.62 7.16
N GLN A 6 -15.71 13.19 7.94
CA GLN A 6 -14.42 12.78 7.38
C GLN A 6 -14.55 11.48 6.57
N ILE A 7 -14.43 11.60 5.24
CA ILE A 7 -14.40 10.45 4.33
C ILE A 7 -13.01 9.83 4.39
N PHE A 8 -12.94 8.59 4.88
CA PHE A 8 -11.71 7.81 4.88
C PHE A 8 -11.61 7.06 3.55
N HIS A 9 -10.84 7.60 2.62
CA HIS A 9 -10.42 6.84 1.44
C HIS A 9 -9.51 5.69 1.88
N TYR A 10 -9.99 4.47 1.69
CA TYR A 10 -9.21 3.25 1.82
C TYR A 10 -8.49 2.99 0.50
N TYR A 11 -7.18 2.74 0.60
CA TYR A 11 -6.34 2.33 -0.52
C TYR A 11 -5.85 0.92 -0.23
N SER A 12 -5.94 0.02 -1.21
CA SER A 12 -5.47 -1.35 -1.09
C SER A 12 -3.94 -1.38 -0.93
N PHE A 13 -3.41 -2.50 -0.44
CA PHE A 13 -1.97 -2.70 -0.33
C PHE A 13 -1.27 -2.51 -1.69
N GLU A 14 -1.86 -3.04 -2.77
CA GLU A 14 -1.34 -2.90 -4.13
C GLU A 14 -1.25 -1.45 -4.56
N THR A 15 -2.27 -0.61 -4.30
CA THR A 15 -2.22 0.82 -4.62
C THR A 15 -1.08 1.51 -3.87
N LYS A 16 -0.88 1.16 -2.59
CA LYS A 16 0.22 1.72 -1.78
C LYS A 16 1.58 1.28 -2.31
N LYS A 17 1.74 0.00 -2.65
CA LYS A 17 2.97 -0.58 -3.21
C LYS A 17 3.30 0.08 -4.53
N LYS A 18 2.32 0.22 -5.43
CA LYS A 18 2.48 0.92 -6.72
C LYS A 18 2.88 2.39 -6.52
N ALA A 19 2.28 3.08 -5.55
CA ALA A 19 2.62 4.46 -5.24
C ALA A 19 4.07 4.63 -4.76
N VAL A 20 4.56 3.69 -3.95
CA VAL A 20 5.95 3.68 -3.49
C VAL A 20 6.90 3.32 -4.63
N ALA A 21 6.57 2.32 -5.45
CA ALA A 21 7.35 1.93 -6.61
C ALA A 21 7.57 3.11 -7.56
N MET A 22 6.49 3.80 -7.94
CA MET A 22 6.57 5.01 -8.78
C MET A 22 7.47 6.11 -8.17
N ARG A 23 7.45 6.25 -6.85
CA ARG A 23 8.33 7.20 -6.15
C ARG A 23 9.79 6.74 -6.23
N LEU A 24 10.07 5.45 -6.13
CA LEU A 24 11.42 4.89 -6.31
C LEU A 24 11.92 5.07 -7.75
N GLU A 25 11.03 5.00 -8.75
CA GLU A 25 11.31 5.33 -10.15
C GLU A 25 11.63 6.82 -10.39
N GLY A 26 11.44 7.67 -9.38
CA GLY A 26 11.75 9.11 -9.45
C GLY A 26 10.55 10.01 -9.75
N MET A 27 9.33 9.46 -9.84
CA MET A 27 8.14 10.28 -10.06
C MET A 27 7.87 11.23 -8.89
N THR A 28 7.31 12.40 -9.19
CA THR A 28 6.93 13.35 -8.16
C THR A 28 5.66 12.91 -7.43
N LYS A 29 5.48 13.38 -6.19
CA LYS A 29 4.30 13.06 -5.37
C LYS A 29 2.99 13.44 -6.05
N LYS A 30 2.99 14.51 -6.86
CA LYS A 30 1.81 14.97 -7.62
C LYS A 30 1.50 14.01 -8.75
N GLU A 31 2.50 13.57 -9.50
CA GLU A 31 2.31 12.62 -10.60
C GLU A 31 1.78 11.28 -10.10
N VAL A 32 2.38 10.75 -9.02
CA VAL A 32 1.90 9.51 -8.39
C VAL A 32 0.45 9.66 -7.90
N ALA A 33 0.12 10.81 -7.30
CA ALA A 33 -1.23 11.08 -6.83
C ALA A 33 -2.24 11.16 -7.97
N SER A 34 -1.90 11.80 -9.08
CA SER A 34 -2.74 11.84 -10.28
C SER A 34 -2.88 10.46 -10.93
N ALA A 35 -1.78 9.72 -11.07
CA ALA A 35 -1.75 8.41 -11.72
C ALA A 35 -2.56 7.35 -10.97
N LEU A 36 -2.58 7.43 -9.62
CA LEU A 36 -3.31 6.48 -8.76
C LEU A 36 -4.61 7.08 -8.21
N GLN A 37 -5.02 8.26 -8.69
CA GLN A 37 -6.19 9.01 -8.22
C GLN A 37 -6.23 9.18 -6.69
N ILE A 38 -5.06 9.33 -6.07
CA ILE A 38 -4.92 9.58 -4.64
C ILE A 38 -5.25 11.04 -4.37
N SER A 39 -6.40 11.29 -3.77
CA SER A 39 -6.84 12.66 -3.46
C SER A 39 -5.99 13.34 -2.39
N ASP A 40 -5.30 12.57 -1.56
CA ASP A 40 -4.55 13.07 -0.40
C ASP A 40 -3.05 12.73 -0.48
N ILE A 41 -2.26 13.67 -0.96
CA ILE A 41 -0.80 13.57 -1.08
C ILE A 41 -0.12 13.36 0.28
N GLY A 42 -0.77 13.78 1.38
CA GLY A 42 -0.29 13.56 2.75
C GLY A 42 -0.09 12.07 3.06
N ARG A 43 -1.03 11.21 2.67
CA ARG A 43 -0.93 9.75 2.81
C ARG A 43 0.31 9.16 2.14
N LEU A 44 0.69 9.67 0.96
CA LEU A 44 1.88 9.19 0.26
C LEU A 44 3.16 9.42 1.08
N LYS A 45 3.27 10.53 1.82
CA LYS A 45 4.41 10.76 2.73
C LYS A 45 4.45 9.72 3.85
N VAL A 46 3.29 9.37 4.41
CA VAL A 46 3.17 8.38 5.48
C VAL A 46 3.57 6.99 4.97
N TRP A 47 3.11 6.61 3.77
CA TRP A 47 3.49 5.35 3.13
C TRP A 47 4.99 5.28 2.86
N MET A 48 5.57 6.32 2.28
CA MET A 48 7.02 6.41 2.05
C MET A 48 7.83 6.30 3.33
N ARG A 49 7.37 6.94 4.41
CA ARG A 49 8.01 6.84 5.72
C ARG A 49 7.95 5.41 6.26
N LYS A 50 6.76 4.80 6.27
CA LYS A 50 6.56 3.41 6.72
C LYS A 50 7.37 2.41 5.89
N TYR A 51 7.47 2.65 4.59
CA TYR A 51 8.29 1.84 3.69
C TYR A 51 9.78 1.94 4.00
N ARG A 52 10.27 3.12 4.40
CA ARG A 52 11.68 3.26 4.83
C ARG A 52 11.97 2.61 6.19
N GLU A 53 10.98 2.58 7.09
CA GLU A 53 11.14 2.01 8.44
C GLU A 53 10.96 0.49 8.47
N HIS A 54 10.03 -0.06 7.67
CA HIS A 54 9.62 -1.46 7.74
C HIS A 54 9.50 -2.14 6.37
N GLY A 55 9.94 -1.50 5.29
CA GLY A 55 9.75 -2.04 3.93
C GLY A 55 8.28 -2.16 3.55
N GLU A 56 7.98 -3.16 2.73
CA GLU A 56 6.62 -3.43 2.24
C GLU A 56 5.64 -3.73 3.38
N GLU A 57 6.07 -4.43 4.43
CA GLU A 57 5.24 -4.75 5.58
C GLU A 57 4.68 -3.50 6.29
N GLY A 58 5.40 -2.37 6.19
CA GLY A 58 4.96 -1.10 6.72
C GLY A 58 3.70 -0.54 6.04
N LEU A 59 3.42 -0.94 4.80
CA LEU A 59 2.26 -0.48 4.01
C LEU A 59 0.98 -1.26 4.34
N ILE A 60 1.12 -2.44 4.96
CA ILE A 60 0.02 -3.30 5.38
C ILE A 60 -0.74 -2.61 6.53
N ASP A 61 -2.05 -2.42 6.36
CA ASP A 61 -2.88 -1.80 7.39
C ASP A 61 -3.14 -2.79 8.51
N ARG A 62 -2.32 -2.75 9.57
CA ARG A 62 -2.47 -3.63 10.75
C ARG A 62 -3.72 -3.32 11.58
N ARG A 63 -4.51 -2.29 11.24
CA ARG A 63 -5.67 -1.86 12.03
C ARG A 63 -6.91 -2.72 11.80
N ARG A 64 -6.93 -3.59 10.78
CA ARG A 64 -8.02 -4.54 10.51
C ARG A 64 -7.66 -5.98 10.91
N ARG A 65 -7.30 -6.21 12.19
CA ARG A 65 -7.39 -7.54 12.81
C ARG A 65 -8.69 -7.68 13.60
N SER A 66 -9.80 -7.22 13.04
CA SER A 66 -11.12 -7.42 13.62
C SER A 66 -12.12 -7.42 12.49
N THR A 67 -12.66 -8.63 12.22
CA THR A 67 -13.67 -8.99 11.23
C THR A 67 -13.15 -9.35 9.83
N GLU A 68 -13.31 -10.65 9.52
CA GLU A 68 -13.20 -11.40 8.24
C GLU A 68 -11.79 -11.94 7.90
N SER A 69 -11.40 -13.12 8.38
CA SER A 69 -11.78 -14.49 7.94
C SER A 69 -10.98 -14.98 6.72
N ALA A 70 -10.21 -16.06 6.95
CA ALA A 70 -9.78 -17.13 6.04
C ALA A 70 -9.17 -16.79 4.66
N GLY A 71 -7.95 -17.29 4.43
CA GLY A 71 -7.38 -17.38 3.09
C GLY A 71 -5.86 -17.23 3.05
N ILE A 72 -5.14 -18.04 3.83
CA ILE A 72 -3.76 -18.39 3.46
C ILE A 72 -3.91 -19.41 2.32
N GLU A 73 -3.67 -18.99 1.10
CA GLU A 73 -3.19 -19.90 0.05
C GLU A 73 -1.84 -19.35 -0.41
N MET A 74 -0.82 -19.78 0.31
CA MET A 74 0.53 -19.91 -0.23
C MET A 74 0.46 -21.01 -1.29
N ASN A 75 0.59 -20.65 -2.56
CA ASN A 75 1.12 -21.57 -3.55
C ASN A 75 2.51 -21.07 -3.90
N ASP A 76 3.48 -21.53 -3.13
CA ASP A 76 4.83 -21.74 -3.62
C ASP A 76 4.71 -22.86 -4.66
N GLU A 77 4.66 -22.50 -5.95
CA GLU A 77 4.87 -23.45 -7.04
C GLU A 77 6.27 -23.20 -7.59
N ASP A 78 7.24 -23.56 -6.77
CA ASP A 78 8.58 -23.98 -7.16
C ASP A 78 8.48 -25.04 -8.26
N THR A 79 8.63 -24.58 -9.50
CA THR A 79 8.88 -25.47 -10.64
C THR A 79 10.39 -25.55 -10.86
N PRO A 80 11.09 -26.59 -10.39
CA PRO A 80 12.38 -26.96 -10.95
C PRO A 80 12.13 -27.82 -12.20
N GLU A 81 12.26 -27.23 -13.38
CA GLU A 81 12.42 -28.01 -14.62
C GLU A 81 13.91 -28.09 -14.95
N GLU A 82 14.57 -29.09 -14.36
CA GLU A 82 15.80 -29.68 -14.90
C GLU A 82 15.47 -30.46 -16.17
N ALA A 83 16.20 -30.17 -17.25
CA ALA A 83 16.46 -31.09 -18.36
C ALA A 83 17.84 -30.80 -18.97
#